data_AF-A0A2N8N3G5-F1
#
_entry.id   AF-A0A2N8N3G5-F1
#
_cell.length_a   1.000
_cell.length_b   1.000
_cell.length_c   1.000
_cell.angle_alpha   90.00
_cell.angle_beta   90.00
_cell.angle_gamma   90.00
#
_symmetry.space_group_name_H-M   'P 1'
#
loop_
_entity.id
_entity.type
_entity.pdbx_description
1 polymer ?
#
loop_
_entity_poly.entity_id
_entity_poly.type
_entity_poly.pdbx_seq_one_letter_code
_entity_poly.pdbx_strand_id
1 'polypeptide(L)'
;MDELEDRLRGIKLAEPPLGFDPDEVAGKAAKKVRNGRAVALTGVATLAVIAAAVVFVAPKERAAEVAPAAPPSRAEQKAGDLRHLKDVLPGILVGAREINVHDFVQVNDRDLMTSEVEYTDAAGMKRQVNLTISGPVSTKTDYPREGRCDLGRRGDAIGPDRKPMRCIELVTPAGIPVVISETTPKNPDQVGQPIVTGQGFSTGKVLGRHAIAWQPDGGSVNVGDLGEVGDFGAPDSGPSLTDEQLIKLVTDPAFTFR
;
A
#
# COMPACT_ATOMS: atom_id res chain seq x y z
N MET A 1 55.96 -25.39 -5.18
CA MET A 1 54.72 -25.30 -4.37
C MET A 1 54.96 -24.51 -3.10
N ASP A 2 56.15 -24.59 -2.50
CA ASP A 2 56.49 -23.93 -1.23
C ASP A 2 56.59 -22.38 -1.28
N GLU A 3 56.82 -21.79 -2.45
CA GLU A 3 57.02 -20.33 -2.59
C GLU A 3 55.72 -19.50 -2.49
N LEU A 4 54.55 -20.14 -2.69
CA LEU A 4 53.24 -19.50 -2.55
C LEU A 4 52.71 -19.52 -1.11
N GLU A 5 53.07 -20.54 -0.33
CA GLU A 5 52.65 -20.65 1.08
C GLU A 5 53.38 -19.64 1.97
N ASP A 6 54.67 -19.38 1.70
CA ASP A 6 55.44 -18.38 2.45
C ASP A 6 54.99 -16.94 2.16
N ARG A 7 54.44 -16.67 0.97
CA ARG A 7 53.90 -15.33 0.63
C ARG A 7 52.56 -15.02 1.29
N LEU A 8 51.80 -16.03 1.75
CA LEU A 8 50.52 -15.82 2.42
C LEU A 8 50.64 -15.61 3.93
N ARG A 9 51.73 -16.08 4.56
CA ARG A 9 51.97 -15.87 6.01
C ARG A 9 52.44 -14.45 6.38
N GLY A 10 52.81 -13.63 5.40
CA GLY A 10 53.29 -12.25 5.60
C GLY A 10 52.22 -11.16 5.58
N ILE A 11 50.97 -11.47 5.23
CA ILE A 11 49.91 -10.46 5.08
C ILE A 11 49.27 -10.22 6.46
N LYS A 12 49.80 -9.23 7.18
CA LYS A 12 49.11 -8.61 8.32
C LYS A 12 47.89 -7.86 7.77
N LEU A 13 46.72 -8.48 7.85
CA LEU A 13 45.44 -7.79 7.64
C LEU A 13 45.32 -6.70 8.71
N ALA A 14 45.56 -5.46 8.29
CA ALA A 14 45.16 -4.31 9.08
C ALA A 14 43.63 -4.28 9.06
N GLU A 15 43.00 -4.83 10.10
CA GLU A 15 41.57 -4.67 10.30
C GLU A 15 41.27 -3.16 10.41
N PRO A 16 40.47 -2.59 9.49
CA PRO A 16 40.03 -1.22 9.65
C PRO A 16 39.20 -1.16 10.94
N PRO A 17 39.40 -0.15 11.81
CA PRO A 17 38.58 -0.02 13.00
C PRO A 17 37.12 0.09 12.56
N LEU A 18 36.31 -0.91 12.92
CA LEU A 18 34.86 -0.84 12.81
C LEU A 18 34.42 0.29 13.73
N GLY A 19 34.29 1.50 13.18
CA GLY A 19 33.89 2.72 13.90
C GLY A 19 32.42 2.72 14.31
N PHE A 20 31.84 1.55 14.56
CA PHE A 20 30.49 1.37 15.05
C PHE A 20 30.57 0.84 16.47
N ASP A 21 30.33 1.74 17.41
CA ASP A 21 30.10 1.37 18.80
C ASP A 21 28.66 0.82 18.92
N PRO A 22 28.46 -0.49 19.16
CA PRO A 22 27.13 -1.09 19.27
C PRO A 22 26.30 -0.47 20.41
N ASP A 23 26.95 0.09 21.44
CA ASP A 23 26.26 0.75 22.54
C ASP A 23 25.72 2.14 22.14
N GLU A 24 26.36 2.84 21.19
CA GLU A 24 25.87 4.10 20.65
C GLU A 24 24.59 3.89 19.81
N VAL A 25 24.52 2.78 19.07
CA VAL A 25 23.34 2.41 18.27
C VAL A 25 22.16 2.03 19.17
N ALA A 26 22.41 1.26 20.24
CA ALA A 26 21.39 0.93 21.23
C ALA A 26 20.85 2.19 21.95
N GLY A 27 21.72 3.13 22.30
CA GLY A 27 21.35 4.41 22.90
C GLY A 27 20.47 5.29 21.99
N LYS A 28 20.77 5.35 20.69
CA LYS A 28 19.96 6.11 19.70
C LYS A 28 18.58 5.47 19.49
N ALA A 29 18.48 4.13 19.48
CA ALA A 29 17.21 3.43 19.38
C ALA A 29 16.31 3.67 20.61
N ALA A 30 16.88 3.59 21.83
CA ALA A 30 16.15 3.84 23.06
C ALA A 30 15.66 5.30 23.19
N LYS A 31 16.47 6.28 22.73
CA LYS A 31 16.10 7.72 22.77
C LYS A 31 14.96 8.06 21.80
N LYS A 32 14.88 7.38 20.64
CA LYS A 32 13.80 7.58 19.66
C LYS A 32 12.45 7.08 20.19
N VAL A 33 12.43 5.96 20.91
CA VAL A 33 11.22 5.42 21.55
C VAL A 33 10.73 6.32 22.69
N ARG A 34 11.65 6.92 23.45
CA ARG A 34 11.28 7.80 24.58
C ARG A 34 10.73 9.16 24.12
N ASN A 35 11.27 9.73 23.04
CA ASN A 35 10.73 10.97 22.46
C ASN A 35 9.37 10.78 21.77
N GLY A 36 9.06 9.58 21.27
CA GLY A 36 7.73 9.26 20.72
C GLY A 36 6.61 9.24 21.78
N ARG A 37 6.94 8.98 23.06
CA ARG A 37 5.97 8.99 24.16
C ARG A 37 5.73 10.38 24.78
N ALA A 38 6.56 11.37 24.48
CA ALA A 38 6.41 12.73 25.01
C ALA A 38 5.51 13.64 24.16
N VAL A 39 5.18 13.25 22.92
CA VAL A 39 4.35 14.06 21.99
C VAL A 39 2.85 13.75 22.13
N ALA A 40 2.46 12.68 22.85
CA ALA A 40 1.07 12.26 22.98
C ALA A 40 0.25 12.95 24.09
N LEU A 41 0.76 14.03 24.71
CA LEU A 41 0.14 14.66 25.89
C LEU A 41 -0.12 16.17 25.78
N THR A 42 -0.21 16.72 24.56
CA THR A 42 -0.69 18.10 24.33
C THR A 42 -1.69 18.14 23.18
N GLY A 43 -2.99 18.09 23.53
CA GLY A 43 -4.05 18.12 22.54
C GLY A 43 -5.45 18.24 23.15
N VAL A 44 -5.60 18.97 24.26
CA VAL A 44 -6.91 19.39 24.78
C VAL A 44 -6.95 20.91 24.71
N ALA A 45 -7.67 21.44 23.71
CA ALA A 45 -8.45 22.70 23.77
C ALA A 45 -8.73 23.22 22.36
N THR A 46 -9.87 22.86 21.77
CA THR A 46 -10.62 23.77 20.89
C THR A 46 -12.03 23.25 20.69
N LEU A 47 -12.94 23.62 21.59
CA LEU A 47 -14.38 23.65 21.30
C LEU A 47 -15.00 24.74 22.19
N ALA A 48 -15.30 25.89 21.58
CA ALA A 48 -16.45 26.75 21.89
C ALA A 48 -16.28 28.11 21.19
N VAL A 49 -16.84 28.25 19.99
CA VAL A 49 -17.34 29.56 19.52
C VAL A 49 -18.81 29.36 19.16
N ILE A 50 -19.66 29.61 20.15
CA ILE A 50 -21.10 29.72 19.98
C ILE A 50 -21.35 31.13 19.41
N ALA A 51 -21.65 31.22 18.12
CA ALA A 51 -22.16 32.46 17.53
C ALA A 51 -23.68 32.52 17.78
N ALA A 52 -24.08 33.19 18.85
CA ALA A 52 -25.46 33.58 19.07
C ALA A 52 -25.74 34.86 18.26
N ALA A 53 -26.36 34.72 17.09
CA ALA A 53 -26.99 35.84 16.39
C ALA A 53 -28.51 35.70 16.54
N VAL A 54 -29.09 36.46 17.48
CA VAL A 54 -30.54 36.57 17.62
C VAL A 54 -31.02 37.63 16.62
N VAL A 55 -31.66 37.18 15.53
CA VAL A 55 -32.46 38.04 14.66
C VAL A 55 -33.88 37.48 14.62
N PHE A 56 -34.81 38.21 15.22
CA PHE A 56 -36.25 37.96 15.18
C PHE A 56 -36.80 38.28 13.78
N VAL A 57 -37.25 37.28 13.01
CA VAL A 57 -38.13 37.47 11.84
C VAL A 57 -39.10 36.27 11.70
N ALA A 58 -40.40 36.59 11.83
CA ALA A 58 -41.66 35.93 11.38
C ALA A 58 -41.84 34.38 11.39
N PRO A 59 -43.03 33.87 11.81
CA PRO A 59 -43.31 32.44 11.86
C PRO A 59 -43.60 31.90 10.45
N LYS A 60 -42.59 31.28 9.84
CA LYS A 60 -42.77 30.35 8.73
C LYS A 60 -42.69 28.95 9.32
N GLU A 61 -43.66 28.09 9.02
CA GLU A 61 -43.68 26.68 9.45
C GLU A 61 -42.29 26.07 9.28
N ARG A 62 -41.62 25.79 10.40
CA ARG A 62 -40.34 25.09 10.40
C ARG A 62 -40.64 23.65 9.98
N ALA A 63 -40.31 23.33 8.73
CA ALA A 63 -39.98 21.96 8.39
C ALA A 63 -38.98 21.46 9.43
N ALA A 64 -39.30 20.37 10.11
CA ALA A 64 -38.41 19.78 11.10
C ALA A 64 -37.06 19.52 10.41
N GLU A 65 -36.02 20.18 10.90
CA GLU A 65 -34.66 19.97 10.45
C GLU A 65 -34.28 18.54 10.82
N VAL A 66 -34.30 17.65 9.82
CA VAL A 66 -33.94 16.25 10.00
C VAL A 66 -32.46 16.21 10.33
N ALA A 67 -32.13 15.76 11.54
CA ALA A 67 -30.74 15.61 11.96
C ALA A 67 -29.98 14.69 10.98
N PRO A 68 -28.73 15.03 10.62
CA PRO A 68 -27.92 14.19 9.75
C PRO A 68 -27.77 12.79 10.36
N ALA A 69 -27.89 11.77 9.52
CA ALA A 69 -27.70 10.39 9.94
C ALA A 69 -26.30 10.21 10.54
N ALA A 70 -26.21 9.43 11.62
CA ALA A 70 -24.92 9.06 12.20
C ALA A 70 -24.04 8.35 11.14
N PRO A 71 -22.71 8.54 11.18
CA PRO A 71 -21.82 7.79 10.30
C PRO A 71 -21.98 6.28 10.54
N PRO A 72 -21.82 5.45 9.49
CA PRO A 72 -21.95 4.01 9.61
C PRO A 72 -20.92 3.47 10.61
N SER A 73 -21.31 2.47 11.39
CA SER A 73 -20.36 1.71 12.18
C SER A 73 -19.36 0.98 11.29
N ARG A 74 -18.22 0.60 11.86
CA ARG A 74 -17.17 -0.09 11.11
C ARG A 74 -17.64 -1.42 10.49
N ALA A 75 -18.52 -2.14 11.19
CA ALA A 75 -19.09 -3.38 10.70
C ALA A 75 -20.04 -3.13 9.52
N GLU A 76 -20.86 -2.08 9.60
CA GLU A 76 -21.76 -1.67 8.51
C GLU A 76 -20.97 -1.22 7.27
N GLN A 77 -19.88 -0.48 7.47
CA GLN A 77 -19.00 -0.09 6.38
C GLN A 77 -18.39 -1.30 5.67
N LYS A 78 -17.77 -2.23 6.41
CA LYS A 78 -17.20 -3.45 5.84
C LYS A 78 -18.23 -4.26 5.04
N ALA A 79 -19.45 -4.38 5.57
CA ALA A 79 -20.53 -5.09 4.89
C ALA A 79 -21.02 -4.35 3.63
N GLY A 80 -21.07 -3.02 3.67
CA GLY A 80 -21.39 -2.18 2.52
C GLY A 80 -20.34 -2.27 1.42
N ASP A 81 -19.07 -2.10 1.77
CA ASP A 81 -17.94 -2.17 0.84
C ASP A 81 -17.80 -3.57 0.24
N LEU A 82 -18.02 -4.63 1.02
CA LEU A 82 -18.02 -6.01 0.52
C LEU A 82 -19.14 -6.24 -0.50
N ARG A 83 -20.35 -5.74 -0.21
CA ARG A 83 -21.49 -5.85 -1.13
C ARG A 83 -21.19 -5.11 -2.43
N HIS A 84 -20.73 -3.87 -2.33
CA HIS A 84 -20.36 -3.06 -3.48
C HIS A 84 -19.27 -3.73 -4.31
N LEU A 85 -18.22 -4.27 -3.67
CA LEU A 85 -17.15 -4.98 -4.35
C LEU A 85 -17.67 -6.21 -5.13
N LYS A 86 -18.56 -7.00 -4.52
CA LYS A 86 -19.23 -8.14 -5.20
C LYS A 86 -20.08 -7.69 -6.40
N ASP A 87 -20.74 -6.54 -6.30
CA ASP A 87 -21.59 -6.02 -7.37
C ASP A 87 -20.78 -5.48 -8.56
N VAL A 88 -19.63 -4.82 -8.33
CA VAL A 88 -18.84 -4.20 -9.41
C VAL A 88 -17.87 -5.15 -10.09
N LEU A 89 -17.33 -6.16 -9.38
CA LEU A 89 -16.29 -7.04 -9.91
C LEU A 89 -16.67 -7.78 -11.20
N PRO A 90 -17.88 -8.35 -11.36
CA PRO A 90 -18.25 -9.01 -12.61
C PRO A 90 -18.19 -8.10 -13.84
N GLY A 91 -18.48 -6.81 -13.67
CA GLY A 91 -18.39 -5.80 -14.73
C GLY A 91 -16.97 -5.27 -14.99
N ILE A 92 -16.03 -5.55 -14.08
CA ILE A 92 -14.61 -5.18 -14.23
C ILE A 92 -13.82 -6.37 -14.77
N LEU A 93 -14.03 -7.55 -14.21
CA LEU A 93 -13.38 -8.81 -14.57
C LEU A 93 -14.17 -9.54 -15.66
N VAL A 94 -14.33 -8.90 -16.83
CA VAL A 94 -15.13 -9.45 -17.93
C VAL A 94 -14.60 -10.83 -18.35
N GLY A 95 -15.46 -11.84 -18.33
CA GLY A 95 -15.12 -13.22 -18.67
C GLY A 95 -14.51 -14.04 -17.53
N ALA A 96 -14.27 -13.44 -16.35
CA ALA A 96 -13.89 -14.18 -15.17
C ALA A 96 -15.08 -15.01 -14.64
N ARG A 97 -14.76 -16.16 -14.05
CA ARG A 97 -15.69 -17.08 -13.40
C ARG A 97 -15.21 -17.40 -12.00
N GLU A 98 -16.09 -17.97 -11.17
CA GLU A 98 -15.76 -18.39 -9.80
C GLU A 98 -15.19 -17.24 -8.96
N ILE A 99 -15.75 -16.03 -9.10
CA ILE A 99 -15.29 -14.85 -8.36
C ILE A 99 -15.69 -14.99 -6.88
N ASN A 100 -14.71 -15.20 -6.03
CA ASN A 100 -14.85 -15.29 -4.58
C ASN A 100 -14.27 -14.03 -3.94
N VAL A 101 -15.11 -13.27 -3.24
CA VAL A 101 -14.70 -12.06 -2.51
C VAL A 101 -14.76 -12.35 -1.03
N HIS A 102 -13.61 -12.34 -0.38
CA HIS A 102 -13.47 -12.54 1.07
C HIS A 102 -13.92 -11.31 1.85
N ASP A 103 -14.22 -11.48 3.13
CA ASP A 103 -14.61 -10.36 3.98
C ASP A 103 -13.45 -9.38 4.18
N PHE A 104 -13.77 -8.09 4.36
CA PHE A 104 -12.77 -7.09 4.71
C PHE A 104 -12.20 -7.33 6.11
N VAL A 105 -10.91 -7.65 6.16
CA VAL A 105 -10.14 -7.79 7.39
C VAL A 105 -9.47 -6.46 7.73
N GLN A 106 -9.61 -6.00 8.97
CA GLN A 106 -8.96 -4.79 9.47
C GLN A 106 -7.86 -5.20 10.44
N VAL A 107 -6.67 -4.64 10.26
CA VAL A 107 -5.49 -5.01 11.05
C VAL A 107 -5.30 -4.04 12.21
N ASN A 108 -5.29 -4.54 13.44
CA ASN A 108 -4.89 -3.83 14.67
C ASN A 108 -5.59 -2.47 14.88
N ASP A 109 -6.89 -2.37 14.61
CA ASP A 109 -7.69 -1.14 14.73
C ASP A 109 -7.15 0.07 13.93
N ARG A 110 -6.22 -0.17 13.00
CA ARG A 110 -5.74 0.87 12.09
C ARG A 110 -6.86 1.30 11.17
N ASP A 111 -6.72 2.49 10.60
CA ASP A 111 -7.58 2.95 9.52
C ASP A 111 -7.23 2.25 8.19
N LEU A 112 -7.23 0.92 8.18
CA LEU A 112 -6.92 0.11 7.01
C LEU A 112 -7.72 -1.19 7.02
N MET A 113 -8.32 -1.55 5.89
CA MET A 113 -8.90 -2.88 5.70
C MET A 113 -8.58 -3.43 4.31
N THR A 114 -8.47 -4.75 4.23
CA THR A 114 -8.15 -5.47 3.00
C THR A 114 -9.16 -6.57 2.75
N SER A 115 -9.59 -6.70 1.50
CA SER A 115 -10.34 -7.83 0.98
C SER A 115 -9.48 -8.55 -0.05
N GLU A 116 -9.47 -9.87 0.04
CA GLU A 116 -8.91 -10.74 -0.98
C GLU A 116 -10.00 -11.14 -1.98
N VAL A 117 -9.65 -11.21 -3.26
CA VAL A 117 -10.52 -11.65 -4.33
C VAL A 117 -9.80 -12.73 -5.11
N GLU A 118 -10.39 -13.91 -5.16
CA GLU A 118 -9.95 -15.02 -6.00
C GLU A 118 -10.90 -15.17 -7.18
N TYR A 119 -10.38 -15.49 -8.36
CA TYR A 119 -11.22 -15.78 -9.53
C TYR A 119 -10.48 -16.66 -10.53
N THR A 120 -11.22 -17.25 -11.46
CA THR A 120 -10.64 -17.88 -12.66
C THR A 120 -10.83 -16.94 -13.84
N ASP A 121 -9.74 -16.53 -14.51
CA ASP A 121 -9.80 -15.64 -15.66
C ASP A 121 -10.37 -16.31 -16.93
N ALA A 122 -10.53 -15.53 -18.00
CA ALA A 122 -11.08 -16.04 -19.27
C ALA A 122 -10.21 -17.12 -19.93
N ALA A 123 -8.92 -17.20 -19.57
CA ALA A 123 -8.01 -18.25 -20.03
C ALA A 123 -8.06 -19.51 -19.15
N GLY A 124 -8.86 -19.50 -18.07
CA GLY A 124 -9.00 -20.62 -17.16
C GLY A 124 -7.95 -20.66 -16.05
N MET A 125 -7.16 -19.60 -15.86
CA MET A 125 -6.14 -19.52 -14.81
C MET A 125 -6.72 -18.95 -13.52
N LYS A 126 -6.35 -19.53 -12.37
CA LYS A 126 -6.73 -19.00 -11.06
C LYS A 126 -5.87 -17.78 -10.72
N ARG A 127 -6.53 -16.68 -10.39
CA ARG A 127 -5.94 -15.37 -10.12
C ARG A 127 -6.35 -14.88 -8.74
N GLN A 128 -5.54 -14.00 -8.18
CA GLN A 128 -5.83 -13.33 -6.92
C GLN A 128 -5.48 -11.85 -6.99
N VAL A 129 -6.38 -11.03 -6.45
CA VAL A 129 -6.17 -9.59 -6.29
C VAL A 129 -6.53 -9.20 -4.87
N ASN A 130 -5.76 -8.28 -4.29
CA ASN A 130 -6.03 -7.71 -2.98
C ASN A 130 -6.46 -6.26 -3.13
N LEU A 131 -7.62 -5.91 -2.56
CA LEU A 131 -8.09 -4.53 -2.48
C LEU A 131 -7.96 -4.05 -1.04
N THR A 132 -7.20 -2.98 -0.85
CA THR A 132 -6.98 -2.35 0.45
C THR A 132 -7.51 -0.92 0.46
N ILE A 133 -8.37 -0.62 1.43
CA ILE A 133 -8.92 0.71 1.70
C ILE A 133 -8.24 1.25 2.94
N SER A 134 -7.55 2.37 2.79
CA SER A 134 -6.78 3.04 3.84
C SER A 134 -7.35 4.43 4.09
N GLY A 135 -7.46 4.81 5.36
CA GLY A 135 -7.73 6.16 5.80
C GLY A 135 -6.47 7.01 5.88
N PRO A 136 -6.60 8.30 6.26
CA PRO A 136 -5.51 9.27 6.17
C PRO A 136 -4.26 8.95 6.97
N VAL A 137 -4.37 8.24 8.10
CA VAL A 137 -3.22 7.89 8.95
C VAL A 137 -2.39 6.82 8.26
N SER A 138 -2.99 5.69 7.89
CA SER A 138 -2.30 4.59 7.19
C SER A 138 -1.83 5.02 5.80
N THR A 139 -2.58 5.86 5.09
CA THR A 139 -2.13 6.40 3.79
C THR A 139 -0.86 7.23 3.94
N LYS A 140 -0.76 8.08 4.96
CA LYS A 140 0.43 8.90 5.19
C LYS A 140 1.66 8.06 5.56
N THR A 141 1.50 7.00 6.34
CA THR A 141 2.63 6.19 6.84
C THR A 141 3.04 5.09 5.87
N ASP A 142 2.07 4.38 5.31
CA ASP A 142 2.28 3.10 4.62
C ASP A 142 2.16 3.26 3.09
N TYR A 143 1.40 4.26 2.63
CA TYR A 143 1.16 4.53 1.20
C TYR A 143 1.44 5.99 0.80
N PRO A 144 2.62 6.56 1.15
CA PRO A 144 2.93 7.92 0.76
C PRO A 144 3.00 8.04 -0.78
N ARG A 145 2.43 9.14 -1.30
CA ARG A 145 2.51 9.47 -2.72
C ARG A 145 3.91 9.91 -3.13
N GLU A 146 4.57 10.70 -2.29
CA GLU A 146 5.84 11.34 -2.64
C GLU A 146 6.95 10.30 -2.90
N GLY A 147 7.56 10.39 -4.08
CA GLY A 147 8.64 9.48 -4.49
C GLY A 147 8.18 8.05 -4.73
N ARG A 148 6.88 7.80 -4.98
CA ARG A 148 6.38 6.44 -5.21
C ARG A 148 6.98 5.80 -6.46
N CYS A 149 7.24 6.58 -7.51
CA CYS A 149 7.99 6.12 -8.69
C CYS A 149 9.48 6.47 -8.66
N ASP A 150 10.04 6.91 -7.52
CA ASP A 150 11.48 7.11 -7.38
C ASP A 150 12.20 5.77 -7.25
N LEU A 151 12.91 5.39 -8.31
CA LEU A 151 13.68 4.14 -8.38
C LEU A 151 14.74 4.03 -7.27
N GLY A 152 15.30 5.15 -6.79
CA GLY A 152 16.29 5.16 -5.73
C GLY A 152 15.73 4.77 -4.36
N ARG A 153 14.41 4.84 -4.19
CA ARG A 153 13.69 4.50 -2.95
C ARG A 153 13.00 3.13 -3.01
N ARG A 154 12.98 2.49 -4.18
CA ARG A 154 12.28 1.22 -4.41
C ARG A 154 13.26 0.05 -4.49
N GLY A 155 13.21 -0.84 -3.50
CA GLY A 155 14.04 -2.06 -3.49
C GLY A 155 13.65 -3.09 -4.56
N ASP A 156 12.50 -2.92 -5.21
CA ASP A 156 11.92 -3.77 -6.25
C ASP A 156 11.80 -3.06 -7.60
N ALA A 157 12.49 -1.93 -7.77
CA ALA A 157 12.36 -1.10 -8.97
C ALA A 157 13.22 -1.55 -10.14
N ILE A 158 14.01 -2.61 -10.03
CA ILE A 158 14.86 -3.10 -11.12
C ILE A 158 14.39 -4.49 -11.52
N GLY A 159 14.02 -4.65 -12.78
CA GLY A 159 13.52 -5.88 -13.36
C GLY A 159 14.62 -6.86 -13.78
N PRO A 160 14.23 -8.01 -14.36
CA PRO A 160 15.15 -9.09 -14.73
C PRO A 160 16.14 -8.71 -15.85
N ASP A 161 15.77 -7.76 -16.70
CA ASP A 161 16.63 -7.24 -17.75
C ASP A 161 17.53 -6.07 -17.27
N ARG A 162 17.62 -5.87 -15.95
CA ARG A 162 18.34 -4.77 -15.30
C ARG A 162 17.81 -3.39 -15.64
N LYS A 163 16.59 -3.30 -16.18
CA LYS A 163 15.94 -2.01 -16.43
C LYS A 163 14.99 -1.67 -15.29
N PRO A 164 14.68 -0.37 -15.14
CA PRO A 164 13.62 0.06 -14.25
C PRO A 164 12.30 -0.66 -14.53
N MET A 165 11.68 -1.19 -13.48
CA MET A 165 10.31 -1.68 -13.52
C MET A 165 9.38 -0.54 -13.87
N ARG A 166 8.30 -0.88 -14.57
CA ARG A 166 7.27 0.09 -14.94
C ARG A 166 6.70 0.76 -13.68
N CYS A 167 6.72 2.08 -13.66
CA CYS A 167 6.02 2.89 -12.68
C CYS A 167 5.53 4.16 -13.36
N ILE A 168 4.23 4.36 -13.38
CA ILE A 168 3.61 5.54 -14.00
C ILE A 168 2.76 6.26 -12.96
N GLU A 169 2.94 7.58 -12.89
CA GLU A 169 2.03 8.46 -12.18
C GLU A 169 1.09 9.10 -13.18
N LEU A 170 -0.20 9.12 -12.88
CA LEU A 170 -1.23 9.73 -13.69
C LEU A 170 -2.24 10.45 -12.81
N VAL A 171 -3.02 11.32 -13.42
CA VAL A 171 -4.13 12.01 -12.76
C VAL A 171 -5.37 11.72 -13.59
N THR A 172 -6.40 11.18 -12.95
CA THR A 172 -7.67 10.86 -13.62
C THR A 172 -8.40 12.14 -14.06
N PRO A 173 -9.42 12.05 -14.93
CA PRO A 173 -10.27 13.19 -15.27
C PRO A 173 -10.95 13.83 -14.04
N ALA A 174 -11.15 13.07 -12.97
CA ALA A 174 -11.70 13.57 -11.69
C ALA A 174 -10.65 14.26 -10.80
N GLY A 175 -9.39 14.39 -11.26
CA GLY A 175 -8.31 14.98 -10.48
C GLY A 175 -7.69 14.04 -9.44
N ILE A 176 -8.12 12.78 -9.38
CA ILE A 176 -7.58 11.78 -8.44
C ILE A 176 -6.20 11.32 -8.93
N PRO A 177 -5.12 11.51 -8.16
CA PRO A 177 -3.80 10.97 -8.49
C PRO A 177 -3.81 9.45 -8.38
N VAL A 178 -3.22 8.78 -9.36
CA VAL A 178 -3.08 7.32 -9.41
C VAL A 178 -1.64 6.96 -9.77
N VAL A 179 -1.10 5.93 -9.13
CA VAL A 179 0.16 5.30 -9.53
C VAL A 179 -0.10 3.86 -9.89
N ILE A 180 0.43 3.43 -11.03
CA ILE A 180 0.49 2.02 -11.42
C ILE A 180 1.96 1.60 -11.43
N SER A 181 2.28 0.54 -10.72
CA SER A 181 3.64 0.04 -10.56
C SER A 181 3.70 -1.47 -10.70
N GLU A 182 4.66 -1.97 -11.46
CA GLU A 182 4.97 -3.39 -11.52
C GLU A 182 6.01 -3.76 -10.47
N THR A 183 5.97 -5.02 -10.03
CA THR A 183 6.88 -5.58 -9.02
C THR A 183 7.46 -6.91 -9.50
N THR A 184 8.71 -7.15 -9.10
CA THR A 184 9.40 -8.43 -9.28
C THR A 184 9.61 -9.10 -7.93
N PRO A 185 9.72 -10.43 -7.88
CA PRO A 185 10.04 -11.12 -6.64
C PRO A 185 11.38 -10.61 -6.13
N LYS A 186 11.42 -10.27 -4.83
CA LYS A 186 12.70 -10.17 -4.15
C LYS A 186 13.32 -11.57 -4.17
N ASN A 187 14.58 -11.67 -4.59
CA ASN A 187 15.29 -12.94 -4.58
C ASN A 187 15.20 -13.53 -3.14
N PRO A 188 14.63 -14.74 -2.95
CA PRO A 188 14.45 -15.32 -1.62
C PRO A 188 15.77 -15.43 -0.84
N ASP A 189 16.91 -15.52 -1.53
CA ASP A 189 18.25 -15.56 -0.92
C ASP A 189 18.70 -14.21 -0.30
N GLN A 190 17.92 -13.14 -0.48
CA GLN A 190 18.24 -11.79 0.04
C GLN A 190 17.33 -11.32 1.19
N VAL A 191 16.50 -12.20 1.77
CA VAL A 191 15.73 -11.85 2.98
C VAL A 191 16.71 -11.62 4.15
N GLY A 192 16.90 -10.36 4.54
CA GLY A 192 17.75 -9.96 5.68
C GLY A 192 19.15 -9.42 5.34
N GLN A 193 19.53 -9.41 4.05
CA GLN A 193 20.75 -8.74 3.59
C GLN A 193 20.43 -7.26 3.28
N PRO A 194 21.30 -6.29 3.64
CA PRO A 194 21.11 -4.90 3.25
C PRO A 194 21.03 -4.82 1.72
N ILE A 195 19.97 -4.19 1.20
CA ILE A 195 19.81 -3.94 -0.23
C ILE A 195 20.96 -3.03 -0.66
N VAL A 196 21.99 -3.61 -1.27
CA VAL A 196 23.01 -2.84 -1.96
C VAL A 196 22.34 -2.33 -3.23
N THR A 197 21.98 -1.05 -3.25
CA THR A 197 21.48 -0.35 -4.43
C THR A 197 22.44 -0.61 -5.59
N GLY A 198 22.02 -1.39 -6.59
CA GLY A 198 22.85 -1.79 -7.73
C GLY A 198 23.31 -3.26 -7.77
N GLN A 199 23.03 -4.10 -6.75
CA GLN A 199 23.36 -5.54 -6.78
C GLN A 199 22.17 -6.49 -6.56
N GLY A 200 20.97 -5.97 -6.28
CA GLY A 200 19.74 -6.76 -6.21
C GLY A 200 19.23 -7.08 -7.61
N PHE A 201 19.70 -8.17 -8.22
CA PHE A 201 19.11 -8.69 -9.44
C PHE A 201 17.90 -9.55 -9.06
N SER A 202 16.68 -9.10 -9.37
CA SER A 202 15.55 -10.03 -9.46
C SER A 202 15.72 -10.82 -10.75
N THR A 203 15.92 -12.12 -10.69
CA THR A 203 15.96 -12.98 -11.89
C THR A 203 14.57 -13.26 -12.47
N GLY A 204 13.51 -12.70 -11.87
CA GLY A 204 12.13 -13.05 -12.14
C GLY A 204 11.40 -12.11 -13.09
N LYS A 205 10.43 -12.67 -13.82
CA LYS A 205 9.39 -11.95 -14.57
C LYS A 205 8.60 -11.00 -13.66
N VAL A 206 7.86 -10.06 -14.26
CA VAL A 206 6.86 -9.26 -13.55
C VAL A 206 5.87 -10.23 -12.88
N LEU A 207 5.83 -10.25 -11.55
CA LEU A 207 4.90 -11.11 -10.80
C LEU A 207 3.60 -10.39 -10.50
N GLY A 208 3.69 -9.10 -10.18
CA GLY A 208 2.54 -8.34 -9.75
C GLY A 208 2.46 -6.97 -10.38
N ARG A 209 1.24 -6.44 -10.40
CA ARG A 209 0.96 -5.05 -10.74
C ARG A 209 0.12 -4.45 -9.64
N HIS A 210 0.52 -3.29 -9.17
CA HIS A 210 -0.18 -2.57 -8.12
C HIS A 210 -0.69 -1.25 -8.68
N ALA A 211 -1.89 -0.88 -8.27
CA ALA A 211 -2.42 0.47 -8.47
C ALA A 211 -2.77 1.09 -7.12
N ILE A 212 -2.54 2.38 -6.98
CA ILE A 212 -2.91 3.15 -5.79
C ILE A 212 -3.54 4.46 -6.25
N ALA A 213 -4.72 4.78 -5.73
CA ALA A 213 -5.35 6.08 -5.85
C ALA A 213 -5.32 6.81 -4.50
N TRP A 214 -4.97 8.09 -4.49
CA TRP A 214 -5.04 8.94 -3.31
C TRP A 214 -6.32 9.78 -3.35
N GLN A 215 -7.23 9.47 -2.43
CA GLN A 215 -8.56 10.05 -2.40
C GLN A 215 -8.54 11.48 -1.83
N PRO A 216 -9.52 12.34 -2.19
CA PRO A 216 -9.58 13.72 -1.69
C PRO A 216 -9.71 13.85 -0.17
N ASP A 217 -10.21 12.82 0.52
CA ASP A 217 -10.31 12.74 1.98
C ASP A 217 -8.97 12.49 2.68
N GLY A 218 -7.89 12.29 1.92
CA GLY A 218 -6.55 11.97 2.41
C GLY A 218 -6.29 10.46 2.55
N GLY A 219 -7.29 9.61 2.34
CA GLY A 219 -7.15 8.16 2.28
C GLY A 219 -6.58 7.66 0.95
N SER A 220 -6.49 6.34 0.81
CA SER A 220 -6.10 5.69 -0.44
C SER A 220 -6.80 4.36 -0.66
N VAL A 221 -7.00 4.02 -1.93
CA VAL A 221 -7.43 2.69 -2.35
C VAL A 221 -6.30 2.06 -3.13
N ASN A 222 -5.96 0.82 -2.79
CA ASN A 222 -4.81 0.12 -3.32
C ASN A 222 -5.28 -1.23 -3.84
N VAL A 223 -4.96 -1.56 -5.08
CA VAL A 223 -5.18 -2.90 -5.64
C VAL A 223 -3.82 -3.51 -5.94
N GLY A 224 -3.55 -4.69 -5.38
CA GLY A 224 -2.43 -5.53 -5.74
C GLY A 224 -2.92 -6.72 -6.54
N ASP A 225 -2.60 -6.76 -7.83
CA ASP A 225 -2.76 -7.92 -8.69
C ASP A 225 -1.55 -8.82 -8.52
N LEU A 226 -1.78 -9.98 -7.89
CA LEU A 226 -0.74 -10.93 -7.50
C LEU A 226 -0.48 -11.99 -8.57
N GLY A 227 -1.19 -11.94 -9.70
CA GLY A 227 -1.06 -12.91 -10.77
C GLY A 227 -1.70 -14.26 -10.44
N GLU A 228 -1.01 -15.35 -10.78
CA GLU A 228 -1.51 -16.72 -10.60
C GLU A 228 -1.38 -17.23 -9.17
N VAL A 229 -2.43 -17.89 -8.66
CA VAL A 229 -2.46 -18.49 -7.32
C VAL A 229 -1.90 -19.91 -7.36
N GLY A 230 -0.82 -20.17 -6.62
CA GLY A 230 -0.29 -21.51 -6.38
C GLY A 230 0.97 -21.90 -7.17
N ASP A 231 1.39 -21.08 -8.14
CA ASP A 231 2.65 -21.26 -8.86
C ASP A 231 3.37 -19.92 -9.07
N PHE A 232 3.89 -19.36 -7.96
CA PHE A 232 4.68 -18.13 -7.98
C PHE A 232 5.98 -18.36 -8.76
N GLY A 233 5.99 -17.98 -10.04
CA GLY A 233 7.14 -18.14 -10.93
C GLY A 233 6.87 -18.93 -12.20
N ALA A 234 5.65 -19.45 -12.40
CA ALA A 234 5.24 -19.99 -13.69
C ALA A 234 5.44 -18.95 -14.81
N PRO A 235 5.77 -19.38 -16.03
CA PRO A 235 6.03 -18.45 -17.12
C PRO A 235 4.84 -17.54 -17.46
N ASP A 236 3.63 -17.92 -17.07
CA ASP A 236 2.36 -17.23 -17.33
C ASP A 236 1.74 -16.56 -16.08
N SER A 237 2.50 -16.51 -14.96
CA SER A 237 2.06 -15.96 -13.67
C SER A 237 2.05 -14.43 -13.60
N GLY A 238 2.02 -13.75 -14.75
CA GLY A 238 2.07 -12.28 -14.82
C GLY A 238 0.78 -11.60 -14.32
N PRO A 239 0.77 -10.26 -14.32
CA PRO A 239 -0.42 -9.48 -13.98
C PRO A 239 -1.62 -9.89 -14.83
N SER A 240 -2.75 -10.07 -14.16
CA SER A 240 -4.02 -10.47 -14.76
C SER A 240 -4.95 -9.29 -15.08
N LEU A 241 -4.72 -8.13 -14.45
CA LEU A 241 -5.51 -6.92 -14.63
C LEU A 241 -4.85 -5.93 -15.60
N THR A 242 -5.68 -5.34 -16.46
CA THR A 242 -5.29 -4.19 -17.28
C THR A 242 -5.20 -2.92 -16.43
N ASP A 243 -4.49 -1.90 -16.94
CA ASP A 243 -4.42 -0.60 -16.28
C ASP A 243 -5.81 0.03 -16.13
N GLU A 244 -6.68 -0.15 -17.12
CA GLU A 244 -8.05 0.39 -17.07
C GLU A 244 -8.87 -0.26 -15.94
N GLN A 245 -8.78 -1.59 -15.79
CA GLN A 245 -9.44 -2.31 -14.70
C GLN A 245 -8.90 -1.87 -13.34
N LEU A 246 -7.57 -1.74 -13.23
CA LEU A 246 -6.92 -1.27 -12.01
C LEU A 246 -7.38 0.15 -11.65
N ILE A 247 -7.31 1.09 -12.59
CA ILE A 247 -7.76 2.48 -12.39
C ILE A 247 -9.21 2.48 -11.93
N LYS A 248 -10.10 1.75 -12.63
CA LYS A 248 -11.52 1.69 -12.30
C LYS A 248 -11.77 1.22 -10.87
N LEU A 249 -11.05 0.19 -10.40
CA LEU A 249 -11.14 -0.29 -9.02
C LEU A 249 -10.62 0.72 -8.01
N VAL A 250 -9.42 1.29 -8.22
CA VAL A 250 -8.82 2.18 -7.22
C VAL A 250 -9.50 3.54 -7.16
N THR A 251 -10.18 3.97 -8.22
CA THR A 251 -10.90 5.25 -8.24
C THR A 251 -12.39 5.13 -7.97
N ASP A 252 -12.88 3.94 -7.61
CA ASP A 252 -14.28 3.75 -7.27
C ASP A 252 -14.64 4.58 -6.01
N PRO A 253 -15.57 5.54 -6.10
CA PRO A 253 -15.88 6.46 -5.01
C PRO A 253 -16.57 5.78 -3.81
N ALA A 254 -17.06 4.54 -3.95
CA ALA A 254 -17.60 3.80 -2.82
C ALA A 254 -16.49 3.44 -1.82
N PHE A 255 -15.29 3.15 -2.30
CA PHE A 255 -14.16 2.72 -1.48
C PHE A 255 -13.47 3.91 -0.80
N THR A 256 -14.06 4.36 0.30
CA THR A 256 -13.54 5.44 1.16
C THR A 256 -13.52 4.95 2.59
N PHE A 257 -12.47 5.26 3.36
CA PHE A 257 -12.44 4.93 4.78
C PHE A 257 -13.27 5.97 5.54
N ARG A 258 -14.21 5.54 6.39
CA ARG A 258 -15.18 6.42 7.08
C ARG A 258 -15.17 6.18 8.58
#